data_AF-A0A354F3M8-F1
#
_entry.id   AF-A0A354F3M8-F1
#
_cell.length_a   1.000
_cell.length_b   1.000
_cell.length_c   1.000
_cell.angle_alpha   90.00
_cell.angle_beta   90.00
_cell.angle_gamma   90.00
#
_symmetry.space_group_name_H-M   'P 1'
#
loop_
_entity.id
_entity.type
_entity.pdbx_description
1 polymer ?
#
loop_
_entity_poly.entity_id
_entity_poly.type
_entity_poly.pdbx_seq_one_letter_code
_entity_poly.pdbx_strand_id
1 'polypeptide(L)'
;MIESNIELSAEFSRYLFEHPEIQEKIPLDAEIILLPEFDQDLKEFNLRMGKDIEAKGGKVVFIVIESIRPKNLSRIEKIELRSVA
;
A
#
# COMPACT_ATOMS: atom_id res chain seq x y z
N MET A 1 8.52 -2.57 12.60
CA MET A 1 7.67 -3.68 12.12
C MET A 1 6.19 -3.37 12.28
N ILE A 2 5.61 -3.39 13.49
CA ILE A 2 4.16 -3.17 13.68
C ILE A 2 3.74 -1.77 13.23
N GLU A 3 4.39 -0.72 13.72
CA GLU A 3 4.07 0.67 13.37
C GLU A 3 4.22 0.94 11.86
N SER A 4 5.31 0.45 11.26
CA SER A 4 5.56 0.53 9.82
C SER A 4 4.47 -0.14 8.99
N ASN A 5 4.00 -1.33 9.39
CA ASN A 5 2.91 -2.02 8.71
C ASN A 5 1.56 -1.32 8.89
N ILE A 6 1.30 -0.72 10.05
CA ILE A 6 0.08 0.07 10.28
C ILE A 6 0.06 1.29 9.36
N GLU A 7 1.18 2.02 9.27
CA GLU A 7 1.30 3.17 8.39
C GLU A 7 1.14 2.78 6.91
N LEU A 8 1.84 1.72 6.48
CA LEU A 8 1.76 1.23 5.11
C LEU A 8 0.35 0.74 4.74
N SER A 9 -0.35 0.11 5.69
CA SER A 9 -1.74 -0.33 5.51
C SER A 9 -2.70 0.85 5.40
N ALA A 10 -2.48 1.92 6.17
CA ALA A 10 -3.26 3.13 6.07
C ALA A 10 -3.07 3.83 4.72
N GLU A 11 -1.84 3.92 4.23
CA GLU A 11 -1.55 4.48 2.90
C GLU A 11 -2.10 3.61 1.77
N PHE A 12 -1.98 2.29 1.86
CA PHE A 12 -2.57 1.38 0.88
C PHE A 12 -4.11 1.50 0.85
N SER A 13 -4.76 1.66 2.01
CA SER A 13 -6.20 1.88 2.08
C SER A 13 -6.63 3.20 1.41
N ARG A 14 -5.84 4.28 1.57
CA ARG A 14 -6.06 5.54 0.84
C ARG A 14 -5.89 5.34 -0.66
N TYR A 15 -4.86 4.62 -1.07
CA TYR A 15 -4.58 4.34 -2.48
C TYR A 15 -5.74 3.57 -3.13
N LEU A 16 -6.29 2.54 -2.47
CA LEU A 16 -7.46 1.81 -2.98
C LEU A 16 -8.71 2.68 -3.13
N PHE A 17 -8.89 3.70 -2.28
CA PHE A 17 -10.01 4.63 -2.42
C PHE A 17 -9.93 5.46 -3.71
N GLU A 18 -8.71 5.81 -4.14
CA GLU A 18 -8.46 6.50 -5.40
C GLU A 18 -8.43 5.54 -6.62
N HIS A 19 -8.24 4.24 -6.37
CA HIS A 19 -8.06 3.18 -7.38
C HIS A 19 -8.95 1.95 -7.11
N PRO A 20 -10.29 2.09 -7.16
CA PRO A 20 -11.22 0.99 -6.86
C PRO A 20 -11.05 -0.23 -7.77
N GLU A 21 -10.56 -0.05 -9.00
CA GLU A 21 -10.28 -1.12 -9.97
C GLU A 21 -9.21 -2.12 -9.49
N ILE A 22 -8.40 -1.73 -8.51
CA ILE A 22 -7.41 -2.62 -7.87
C ILE A 22 -8.10 -3.46 -6.80
N GLN A 23 -8.98 -2.85 -6.00
CA GLN A 23 -9.74 -3.54 -4.95
C GLN A 23 -10.61 -4.66 -5.55
N GLU A 24 -11.22 -4.43 -6.71
CA GLU A 24 -12.04 -5.44 -7.40
C GLU A 24 -11.27 -6.70 -7.81
N LYS A 25 -9.94 -6.61 -7.93
CA LYS A 25 -9.07 -7.74 -8.29
C LYS A 25 -8.60 -8.55 -7.07
N ILE A 26 -8.80 -8.05 -5.86
CA ILE A 26 -8.37 -8.70 -4.62
C ILE A 26 -9.46 -9.70 -4.19
N PRO A 27 -9.16 -11.01 -4.07
CA PRO A 27 -10.11 -11.99 -3.55
C PRO A 27 -10.54 -11.65 -2.12
N LEU A 28 -11.85 -11.74 -1.85
CA LEU A 28 -12.41 -11.47 -0.52
C LEU A 28 -11.88 -12.38 0.59
N ASP A 29 -11.40 -13.57 0.23
CA ASP A 29 -10.90 -14.58 1.16
C ASP A 29 -9.37 -14.67 1.20
N ALA A 30 -8.67 -13.66 0.67
CA ALA A 30 -7.23 -13.58 0.70
C ALA A 30 -6.72 -12.58 1.75
N GLU A 31 -5.65 -12.98 2.43
CA GLU A 31 -4.86 -12.08 3.28
C GLU A 31 -3.95 -11.21 2.41
N ILE A 32 -3.89 -9.92 2.72
CA ILE A 32 -3.07 -8.95 1.98
C ILE A 32 -1.73 -8.81 2.69
N ILE A 33 -0.63 -9.01 1.94
CA ILE A 33 0.74 -8.86 2.43
C ILE A 33 1.43 -7.77 1.64
N LEU A 34 1.85 -6.71 2.33
CA LEU A 34 2.51 -5.56 1.73
C LEU A 34 4.03 -5.79 1.66
N LEU A 35 4.63 -5.63 0.48
CA LEU A 35 6.05 -5.83 0.21
C LEU A 35 6.70 -4.51 -0.23
N PRO A 36 7.22 -3.69 0.71
CA PRO A 36 7.88 -2.44 0.38
C PRO A 36 9.28 -2.66 -0.17
N GLU A 37 9.56 -2.28 -1.43
CA GLU A 37 10.92 -2.41 -2.02
C GLU A 37 11.95 -1.45 -1.40
N PHE A 38 11.48 -0.38 -0.75
CA PHE A 38 12.31 0.63 -0.08
C PHE A 38 12.66 0.27 1.38
N ASP A 39 12.15 -0.84 1.92
CA ASP A 39 12.46 -1.34 3.25
C ASP A 39 12.64 -2.87 3.20
N GLN A 40 13.89 -3.29 2.97
CA GLN A 40 14.24 -4.70 2.74
C GLN A 40 13.95 -5.58 3.97
N ASP A 41 14.20 -5.08 5.18
CA ASP A 41 13.96 -5.84 6.41
C ASP A 41 12.45 -6.09 6.60
N LEU A 42 11.64 -5.06 6.37
CA LEU A 42 10.18 -5.18 6.44
C LEU A 42 9.63 -6.07 5.34
N LYS A 43 10.15 -5.97 4.12
CA LYS A 43 9.80 -6.84 2.99
C LYS A 43 10.07 -8.30 3.30
N GLU A 44 11.25 -8.63 3.80
CA GLU A 44 11.62 -10.01 4.13
C GLU A 44 10.77 -10.58 5.27
N PHE A 45 10.46 -9.76 6.28
CA PHE A 45 9.57 -10.15 7.36
C PHE A 45 8.15 -10.44 6.84
N ASN A 46 7.57 -9.52 6.07
CA ASN A 46 6.22 -9.64 5.52
C ASN A 46 6.12 -10.81 4.53
N LEU A 47 7.14 -11.03 3.69
CA LEU A 47 7.20 -12.17 2.78
C LEU A 47 7.17 -13.51 3.53
N ARG A 48 7.92 -13.61 4.64
CA ARG A 48 7.92 -14.82 5.47
C ARG A 48 6.55 -15.07 6.08
N MET A 49 5.92 -14.03 6.61
CA MET A 49 4.56 -14.09 7.16
C MET A 49 3.54 -14.55 6.11
N GLY A 50 3.60 -14.02 4.88
CA GLY A 50 2.73 -14.48 3.79
C GLY A 50 2.94 -15.95 3.46
N LYS A 51 4.19 -16.40 3.32
CA LYS A 51 4.51 -17.81 3.07
C LYS A 51 4.02 -18.73 4.20
N ASP A 52 4.08 -18.29 5.44
CA ASP A 52 3.57 -19.04 6.59
C ASP A 52 2.04 -19.18 6.56
N ILE A 53 1.32 -18.19 6.02
CA ILE A 53 -0.13 -18.25 5.81
C ILE A 53 -0.46 -19.22 4.68
N GLU A 54 0.26 -19.14 3.55
CA GLU A 54 0.10 -20.08 2.43
C GLU A 54 0.37 -21.52 2.86
N ALA A 55 1.40 -21.75 3.66
CA ALA A 55 1.74 -23.07 4.19
C ALA A 55 0.64 -23.66 5.09
N LYS A 56 -0.21 -22.81 5.69
CA LYS A 56 -1.38 -23.21 6.49
C LYS A 56 -2.66 -23.32 5.64
N GLY A 57 -2.57 -23.15 4.33
CA GLY A 57 -3.69 -23.23 3.38
C GLY A 57 -4.49 -21.93 3.22
N GLY A 58 -4.01 -20.82 3.78
CA GLY A 58 -4.60 -19.50 3.54
C GLY A 58 -4.26 -18.98 2.14
N LYS A 59 -5.15 -18.18 1.55
CA LYS A 59 -4.86 -17.46 0.31
C LYS A 59 -4.17 -16.15 0.65
N VAL A 60 -3.13 -15.81 -0.11
CA VAL A 60 -2.36 -14.58 0.09
C VAL A 60 -2.26 -13.81 -1.21
N VAL A 61 -2.40 -12.49 -1.12
CA VAL A 61 -2.11 -11.55 -2.19
C VAL A 61 -0.93 -10.68 -1.75
N PHE A 62 0.17 -10.77 -2.49
CA PHE A 62 1.33 -9.92 -2.27
C PHE A 62 1.21 -8.63 -3.07
N ILE A 63 1.26 -7.49 -2.38
CA ILE A 63 1.22 -6.16 -2.97
C ILE A 63 2.64 -5.59 -2.93
N VAL A 64 3.27 -5.46 -4.08
CA VAL A 64 4.61 -4.86 -4.20
C VAL A 64 4.47 -3.34 -4.24
N ILE A 65 5.14 -2.65 -3.33
CA ILE A 65 5.12 -1.19 -3.23
C ILE A 65 6.54 -0.71 -3.51
N GLU A 66 6.75 -0.20 -4.73
CA GLU A 66 8.07 0.24 -5.19
C GLU A 66 8.54 1.53 -4.50
N SER A 67 7.62 2.45 -4.21
CA SER A 67 7.91 3.73 -3.55
C SER A 67 6.67 4.34 -2.91
N ILE A 68 6.90 5.29 -1.99
CA ILE A 68 5.84 6.12 -1.37
C ILE A 68 6.15 7.58 -1.65
N ARG A 69 5.09 8.35 -1.95
CA ARG A 69 5.22 9.80 -2.12
C ARG A 69 5.60 10.47 -0.80
N PRO A 70 6.54 11.42 -0.79
CA PRO A 70 6.84 12.21 0.40
C PRO A 70 5.58 12.92 0.94
N LYS A 71 5.37 12.87 2.26
CA LYS A 71 4.20 13.46 2.94
C LYS A 71 4.05 14.97 2.74
N ASN A 72 5.14 15.65 2.37
CA ASN A 72 5.24 17.10 2.24
C ASN A 72 4.96 17.61 0.82
N LEU A 73 4.48 16.77 -0.10
CA LEU A 73 4.09 17.22 -1.44
C LEU A 73 2.75 17.98 -1.42
N SER A 74 2.67 19.01 -2.26
CA SER A 74 1.41 19.75 -2.49
C SER A 74 0.35 18.84 -3.11
N ARG A 75 -0.90 19.00 -2.68
CA ARG A 75 -2.08 18.31 -3.23
C ARG A 75 -2.75 19.09 -4.38
N ILE A 76 -2.19 20.22 -4.79
CA ILE A 76 -2.79 21.09 -5.82
C ILE A 76 -2.58 20.44 -7.18
N GLU A 77 -3.67 20.01 -7.83
CA GLU A 77 -3.61 19.43 -9.19
C GLU A 77 -3.60 20.49 -10.29
N LYS A 78 -4.31 21.60 -10.07
CA LYS A 78 -4.41 22.72 -11.01
C LYS A 78 -4.45 24.03 -10.25
N ILE A 79 -3.65 24.99 -10.68
CA ILE A 79 -3.59 26.33 -10.11
C ILE A 79 -3.77 27.36 -11.22
N GLU A 80 -4.58 28.38 -10.95
CA GLU A 80 -4.72 29.55 -11.83
C GLU A 80 -4.50 30.80 -10.97
N LEU A 81 -3.59 31.68 -11.40
CA LEU A 81 -3.44 33.00 -10.79
C LEU A 81 -4.38 33.98 -11.51
N ARG A 82 -5.25 34.65 -10.76
CA ARG A 82 -6.05 35.78 -11.26
C ARG A 82 -5.81 37.03 -10.44
N SER A 83 -5.50 38.12 -11.11
CA SER A 83 -5.50 39.46 -10.52
C SER A 83 -6.93 39.99 -10.58
N VAL A 84 -7.51 40.32 -9.42
CA VAL A 84 -8.77 41.05 -9.35
C VAL A 84 -8.42 42.53 -9.23
N ALA A 85 -8.77 43.32 -10.25
CA ALA A 85 -8.63 44.77 -10.24
C ALA A 85 -9.77 45.42 -9.43
#